data_AF-A0A0B7GVL4-F1
#
_entry.id   AF-A0A0B7GVL4-F1
#
_cell.length_a   1.000
_cell.length_b   1.000
_cell.length_c   1.000
_cell.angle_alpha   90.00
_cell.angle_beta   90.00
_cell.angle_gamma   90.00
#
_symmetry.space_group_name_H-M   'P 1'
#
loop_
_entity.id
_entity.type
_entity.pdbx_description
1 polymer ?
#
loop_
_entity_poly.entity_id
_entity_poly.type
_entity_poly.pdbx_seq_one_letter_code
_entity_poly.pdbx_strand_id
1 'polypeptide(L)'
;MAKKIIDWTFDWSIQDGKLAPDIGRIVMLGECVIYSNGPAQDHNDLCFALAAKFGLSNSVTRSSAFRFYYRKLKSDLLQISPVRKIDYDFVKNNPRLFDANIQPCF
;
A
#
# COMPACT_ATOMS: atom_id res chain seq x y z
N MET A 1 -20.31 15.22 -4.68
CA MET A 1 -19.29 14.15 -4.74
C MET A 1 -19.27 13.45 -3.39
N ALA A 2 -19.63 12.16 -3.35
CA ALA A 2 -19.62 11.40 -2.11
C ALA A 2 -18.17 11.24 -1.64
N LYS A 3 -17.87 11.69 -0.42
CA LYS A 3 -16.64 11.35 0.29
C LYS A 3 -16.67 9.83 0.46
N LYS A 4 -15.96 9.07 -0.37
CA LYS A 4 -15.74 7.65 -0.14
C LYS A 4 -14.85 7.59 1.11
N ILE A 5 -15.44 7.36 2.26
CA ILE A 5 -14.66 7.10 3.47
C ILE A 5 -14.00 5.75 3.19
N ILE A 6 -12.69 5.74 2.98
CA ILE A 6 -11.99 4.48 3.02
C ILE A 6 -11.74 4.20 4.48
N ASP A 7 -12.39 3.16 4.98
CA ASP A 7 -12.17 2.65 6.32
C ASP A 7 -11.10 1.54 6.21
N TRP A 8 -10.12 1.57 7.12
CA TRP A 8 -8.96 0.68 7.09
C TRP A 8 -8.88 -0.14 8.36
N THR A 9 -8.89 -1.46 8.20
CA THR A 9 -8.65 -2.38 9.31
C THR A 9 -7.21 -2.88 9.27
N PHE A 10 -6.52 -2.86 10.41
CA PHE A 10 -5.18 -3.44 10.53
C PHE A 10 -5.26 -4.95 10.78
N ASP A 11 -4.56 -5.72 9.94
CA ASP A 11 -4.46 -7.18 10.11
C ASP A 11 -3.01 -7.67 10.03
N TRP A 12 -2.45 -7.93 11.20
CA TRP A 12 -1.08 -8.41 11.36
C TRP A 12 -0.90 -9.90 11.04
N SER A 13 -1.98 -10.64 10.74
CA SER A 13 -1.91 -12.06 10.39
C SER A 13 -1.48 -12.31 8.94
N ILE A 14 -1.49 -11.28 8.09
CA ILE A 14 -1.04 -11.37 6.69
C ILE A 14 0.50 -11.40 6.66
N GLN A 15 1.07 -12.44 6.06
CA GLN A 15 2.52 -12.63 5.95
C GLN A 15 2.92 -13.07 4.53
N ASP A 16 4.14 -12.71 4.12
CA ASP A 16 4.74 -13.19 2.87
C ASP A 16 4.77 -14.74 2.84
N GLY A 17 4.40 -15.31 1.69
CA GLY A 17 4.34 -16.76 1.47
C GLY A 17 2.96 -17.40 1.70
N LYS A 18 1.97 -16.66 2.24
CA LYS A 18 0.58 -17.12 2.42
C LYS A 18 -0.46 -16.14 1.88
N LEU A 19 -0.07 -15.30 0.93
CA LEU A 19 -0.95 -14.28 0.39
C LEU A 19 -2.08 -14.94 -0.41
N ALA A 20 -3.31 -14.70 0.07
CA ALA A 20 -4.49 -15.15 -0.63
C ALA A 20 -4.63 -14.40 -1.98
N PRO A 21 -5.32 -15.00 -2.98
CA PRO A 21 -5.46 -14.42 -4.32
C PRO A 21 -6.10 -13.03 -4.38
N ASP A 22 -6.86 -12.68 -3.35
CA ASP A 22 -7.57 -11.40 -3.19
C ASP A 22 -6.73 -10.34 -2.47
N ILE A 23 -5.52 -10.69 -2.03
CA ILE A 23 -4.60 -9.76 -1.36
C ILE A 23 -3.64 -9.18 -2.40
N GLY A 24 -3.62 -7.86 -2.49
CA GLY A 24 -2.64 -7.11 -3.26
C GLY A 24 -1.61 -6.43 -2.38
N ARG A 25 -0.75 -5.63 -3.00
CA ARG A 25 0.31 -4.87 -2.33
C ARG A 25 0.23 -3.40 -2.71
N ILE A 26 0.64 -2.53 -1.79
CA ILE A 26 0.77 -1.08 -1.98
C ILE A 26 2.20 -0.70 -1.66
N VAL A 27 2.78 0.16 -2.51
CA VAL A 27 4.06 0.84 -2.25
C VAL A 27 3.85 2.34 -2.34
N MET A 28 4.33 3.07 -1.33
CA MET A 28 4.18 4.51 -1.22
C MET A 28 5.52 5.20 -0.92
N LEU A 29 5.82 6.30 -1.59
CA LEU A 29 6.92 7.20 -1.23
C LEU A 29 6.45 8.65 -1.33
N GLY A 30 6.27 9.31 -0.19
CA GLY A 30 5.63 10.63 -0.15
C GLY A 30 4.21 10.55 -0.73
N GLU A 31 3.94 11.35 -1.76
CA GLU A 31 2.65 11.37 -2.48
C GLU A 31 2.60 10.36 -3.64
N CYS A 32 3.70 9.66 -3.94
CA CYS A 32 3.75 8.69 -5.03
C CYS A 32 3.25 7.33 -4.55
N VAL A 33 2.20 6.81 -5.20
CA VAL A 33 1.59 5.51 -4.84
C VAL A 33 1.45 4.61 -6.07
N ILE A 34 1.75 3.32 -5.86
CA ILE A 34 1.42 2.25 -6.80
C ILE A 34 0.92 1.02 -6.03
N TYR A 35 0.11 0.20 -6.68
CA TYR A 35 -0.41 -1.03 -6.09
C TYR A 35 -0.53 -2.14 -7.14
N SER A 36 -0.57 -3.38 -6.67
CA SER A 36 -0.85 -4.56 -7.49
C SER A 36 -2.29 -5.03 -7.29
N ASN A 37 -2.91 -5.57 -8.34
CA ASN A 37 -4.13 -6.37 -8.18
C ASN A 37 -3.72 -7.84 -7.99
N GLY A 38 -3.95 -8.38 -6.79
CA GLY A 38 -3.64 -9.77 -6.45
C GLY A 38 -2.17 -10.04 -6.07
N PRO A 39 -1.82 -11.32 -5.82
CA PRO A 39 -0.62 -11.71 -5.09
C PRO A 39 0.65 -11.82 -5.94
N ALA A 40 0.55 -11.68 -7.27
CA ALA A 40 1.61 -12.07 -8.20
C ALA A 40 2.88 -11.19 -8.14
N GLN A 41 2.73 -9.89 -7.90
CA GLN A 41 3.86 -8.95 -7.89
C GLN A 41 4.42 -8.78 -6.49
N ASP A 42 5.73 -8.87 -6.28
CA ASP A 42 6.33 -8.58 -4.98
C ASP A 42 6.45 -7.06 -4.71
N HIS A 43 6.76 -6.65 -3.48
CA HIS A 43 6.93 -5.22 -3.17
C HIS A 43 8.17 -4.60 -3.84
N ASN A 44 9.20 -5.37 -4.19
CA ASN A 44 10.37 -4.84 -4.90
C ASN A 44 10.03 -4.51 -6.35
N ASP A 45 9.27 -5.37 -7.04
CA ASP A 45 8.73 -5.13 -8.37
C ASP A 45 7.92 -3.84 -8.38
N LEU A 46 7.06 -3.66 -7.38
CA LEU A 46 6.30 -2.42 -7.20
C LEU A 46 7.20 -1.21 -6.89
N CYS A 47 8.28 -1.37 -6.12
CA CYS A 47 9.25 -0.29 -5.92
C CYS A 47 9.93 0.12 -7.24
N PHE A 48 10.30 -0.84 -8.10
CA PHE A 48 10.88 -0.54 -9.41
C PHE A 48 9.86 0.15 -10.33
N ALA A 49 8.62 -0.34 -10.33
CA ALA A 49 7.54 0.27 -11.09
C ALA A 49 7.21 1.69 -10.61
N LEU A 50 7.21 1.93 -9.29
CA LEU A 50 7.04 3.28 -8.71
C LEU A 50 8.18 4.20 -9.15
N ALA A 51 9.42 3.74 -9.04
CA ALA A 51 10.59 4.51 -9.40
C ALA A 51 10.60 4.88 -10.89
N ALA A 52 10.30 3.92 -11.76
CA ALA A 52 10.19 4.17 -13.20
C ALA A 52 9.06 5.15 -13.54
N LYS A 53 7.88 4.98 -12.91
CA LYS A 53 6.69 5.80 -13.17
C LYS A 53 6.88 7.26 -12.77
N PHE A 54 7.56 7.52 -11.67
CA PHE A 54 7.71 8.85 -11.09
C PHE A 54 9.12 9.44 -11.24
N GLY A 55 10.02 8.79 -12.00
CA GLY A 55 11.39 9.26 -12.22
C GLY A 55 12.24 9.28 -10.95
N LEU A 56 11.99 8.36 -10.01
CA LEU A 56 12.69 8.30 -8.72
C LEU A 56 13.90 7.36 -8.80
N SER A 57 14.83 7.50 -7.85
CA SER A 57 15.93 6.54 -7.71
C SER A 57 15.41 5.18 -7.23
N ASN A 58 15.76 4.11 -7.96
CA ASN A 58 15.46 2.73 -7.56
C ASN A 58 15.98 2.40 -6.16
N SER A 59 17.20 2.85 -5.84
CA SER A 59 17.84 2.59 -4.54
C SER A 59 17.06 3.26 -3.41
N VAL A 60 16.75 4.56 -3.56
CA VAL A 60 16.00 5.34 -2.57
C VAL A 60 14.58 4.79 -2.41
N THR A 61 13.93 4.44 -3.52
CA THR A 61 12.57 3.91 -3.49
C THR A 61 12.53 2.58 -2.73
N ARG A 62 13.49 1.68 -2.96
CA ARG A 62 13.56 0.40 -2.24
C ARG A 62 13.94 0.56 -0.77
N SER A 63 14.75 1.54 -0.39
CA SER A 63 15.10 1.73 1.02
C SER A 63 13.98 2.41 1.82
N SER A 64 13.29 3.37 1.19
CA SER A 64 12.48 4.35 1.93
C SER A 64 10.99 4.27 1.66
N ALA A 65 10.55 3.59 0.60
CA ALA A 65 9.12 3.47 0.33
C ALA A 65 8.44 2.64 1.41
N PHE A 66 7.26 3.07 1.84
CA PHE A 66 6.37 2.32 2.71
C PHE A 66 5.71 1.18 1.95
N ARG A 67 5.46 0.07 2.65
CA ARG A 67 4.96 -1.18 2.05
C ARG A 67 3.79 -1.72 2.85
N PHE A 68 2.73 -2.08 2.15
CA PHE A 68 1.52 -2.62 2.76
C PHE A 68 0.98 -3.77 1.93
N TYR A 69 0.34 -4.74 2.57
CA TYR A 69 -0.66 -5.56 1.91
C TYR A 69 -2.01 -4.87 1.99
N TYR A 70 -2.89 -5.15 1.03
CA TYR A 70 -4.26 -4.74 1.11
C TYR A 70 -5.21 -5.83 0.62
N ARG A 71 -6.41 -5.87 1.19
CA ARG A 71 -7.53 -6.68 0.72
C ARG A 71 -8.75 -5.78 0.59
N LYS A 72 -9.46 -5.89 -0.53
CA LYS A 72 -10.73 -5.18 -0.72
C LYS A 72 -11.87 -5.98 -0.07
N LEU A 73 -12.45 -5.42 0.99
CA LEU A 73 -13.59 -6.03 1.70
C LEU A 73 -14.93 -5.59 1.09
N LYS A 74 -15.07 -4.30 0.76
CA LYS A 74 -16.24 -3.70 0.09
C LYS A 74 -15.80 -2.61 -0.89
N SER A 75 -16.72 -1.98 -1.60
CA SER A 75 -16.45 -0.93 -2.60
C SER A 75 -15.66 0.27 -2.06
N ASP A 76 -15.68 0.47 -0.76
CA ASP A 76 -15.10 1.57 0.02
C ASP A 76 -14.35 1.09 1.27
N LEU A 77 -14.22 -0.21 1.51
CA LEU A 77 -13.56 -0.75 2.70
C LEU A 77 -12.34 -1.58 2.29
N LEU A 78 -11.18 -1.20 2.80
CA LEU A 78 -9.90 -1.86 2.52
C LEU A 78 -9.27 -2.34 3.84
N GLN A 79 -8.93 -3.61 3.92
CA GLN A 79 -8.09 -4.12 5.00
C GLN A 79 -6.63 -3.87 4.62
N ILE A 80 -5.83 -3.30 5.53
CA ILE A 80 -4.43 -2.95 5.30
C ILE A 80 -3.55 -3.66 6.31
N SER A 81 -2.44 -4.20 5.85
CA SER A 81 -1.46 -4.82 6.71
C SER A 81 -0.07 -4.21 6.47
N PRO A 82 0.48 -3.46 7.44
CA PRO A 82 1.83 -2.93 7.37
C PRO A 82 2.86 -4.06 7.36
N VAL A 83 3.87 -3.96 6.49
CA VAL A 83 4.91 -5.01 6.36
C VAL A 83 5.99 -4.86 7.45
N ARG A 84 6.31 -3.63 7.84
CA ARG A 84 7.36 -3.31 8.82
C ARG A 84 6.81 -2.39 9.91
N LYS A 85 7.54 -2.32 11.04
CA LYS A 85 7.23 -1.39 12.13
C LYS A 85 7.13 0.07 11.65
N ILE A 86 8.03 0.49 10.76
CA ILE A 86 8.01 1.84 10.19
C ILE A 86 6.76 2.11 9.33
N ASP A 87 6.24 1.08 8.65
CA ASP A 87 5.02 1.19 7.85
C ASP A 87 3.82 1.41 8.77
N TYR A 88 3.77 0.69 9.90
CA TYR A 88 2.74 0.87 10.91
C TYR A 88 2.80 2.23 11.59
N ASP A 89 3.98 2.64 12.05
CA ASP A 89 4.17 3.94 12.70
C ASP A 89 3.78 5.08 11.74
N PHE A 90 4.02 4.94 10.44
CA PHE A 90 3.56 5.88 9.43
C PHE A 90 2.04 6.00 9.39
N VAL A 91 1.30 4.89 9.23
CA VAL A 91 -0.17 4.94 9.13
C VAL A 91 -0.80 5.42 10.43
N LYS A 92 -0.29 4.96 11.58
CA LYS A 92 -0.78 5.36 12.91
C LYS A 92 -0.66 6.86 13.13
N ASN A 93 0.45 7.47 12.72
CA ASN A 93 0.71 8.89 12.93
C ASN A 93 0.15 9.78 11.82
N ASN A 94 -0.13 9.22 10.63
CA ASN A 94 -0.54 9.97 9.44
C ASN A 94 -1.78 9.38 8.74
N PRO A 95 -2.87 9.07 9.45
CA PRO A 95 -4.01 8.37 8.86
C PRO A 95 -4.61 9.14 7.67
N ARG A 96 -4.74 10.47 7.77
CA ARG A 96 -5.29 11.29 6.68
C ARG A 96 -4.42 11.32 5.41
N LEU A 97 -3.10 11.27 5.56
CA LEU A 97 -2.20 11.24 4.40
C LEU A 97 -2.27 9.88 3.71
N PHE A 98 -2.42 8.81 4.49
CA PHE A 98 -2.65 7.48 3.94
C PHE A 98 -3.99 7.43 3.20
N ASP A 99 -5.06 8.01 3.78
CA ASP A 99 -6.37 8.11 3.13
C ASP A 99 -6.28 8.81 1.78
N ALA A 100 -5.77 10.05 1.76
CA ALA A 100 -5.75 10.90 0.58
C ALA A 100 -4.93 10.33 -0.59
N ASN A 101 -3.89 9.56 -0.29
CA ASN A 101 -3.03 8.97 -1.31
C ASN A 101 -3.60 7.67 -1.92
N ILE A 102 -4.58 7.04 -1.27
CA ILE A 102 -5.15 5.76 -1.71
C ILE A 102 -6.58 5.93 -2.28
N GLN A 103 -7.37 6.92 -1.85
CA GLN A 103 -8.55 7.37 -2.60
C GLN A 103 -8.12 8.49 -3.54
N PRO A 104 -8.09 8.39 -4.90
CA PRO A 104 -8.94 7.61 -5.80
C PRO A 104 -8.17 7.13 -7.07
N CYS A 105 -7.30 6.13 -6.93
CA CYS A 105 -6.67 5.50 -8.11
C CYS A 105 -7.36 4.19 -8.56
N PHE A 106 -8.41 3.76 -7.84
CA PHE A 106 -9.17 2.51 -8.06
C PHE A 106 -10.48 2.70 -8.82
#